data_AF-A0A5C9AEJ8-F1
#
_entry.id   AF-A0A5C9AEJ8-F1
#
_cell.length_a   1.000
_cell.length_b   1.000
_cell.length_c   1.000
_cell.angle_alpha   90.00
_cell.angle_beta   90.00
_cell.angle_gamma   90.00
#
_symmetry.space_group_name_H-M   'P 1'
#
loop_
_entity.id
_entity.type
_entity.pdbx_description
1 polymer ?
#
loop_
_entity_poly.entity_id
_entity_poly.type
_entity_poly.pdbx_seq_one_letter_code
_entity_poly.pdbx_strand_id
1 'polypeptide(L)'
;MKVWMAILIGILCWQSSVWAVCPAWSPARAQEEISRLQQQIKQWDDDYWKEGKSEVEDGVYDQLSARLTQWQRCFGSEPRDVMMPPLNGAVMHPVAHTGVRKMVDKNALSLWMRE
;
A
#
# COMPACT_ATOMS: atom_id res chain seq x y z
N MET A 1 38.23 -1.07 -26.21
CA MET A 1 36.90 -0.41 -26.28
C MET A 1 35.75 -1.33 -25.85
N LYS A 2 35.53 -2.50 -26.48
CA LYS A 2 34.44 -3.44 -26.13
C LYS A 2 34.48 -4.00 -24.70
N VAL A 3 35.68 -4.31 -24.20
CA VAL A 3 35.86 -4.87 -22.83
C VAL A 3 35.49 -3.84 -21.75
N TRP A 4 35.86 -2.58 -21.95
CA TRP A 4 35.55 -1.50 -21.00
C TRP A 4 34.06 -1.17 -20.97
N MET A 5 33.38 -1.27 -22.12
CA MET A 5 31.92 -1.14 -22.18
C MET A 5 31.20 -2.31 -21.48
N ALA A 6 31.69 -3.54 -21.60
CA ALA A 6 31.12 -4.68 -20.89
C ALA A 6 31.27 -4.55 -19.36
N ILE A 7 32.41 -4.02 -18.89
CA ILE A 7 32.66 -3.76 -17.47
C ILE A 7 31.73 -2.65 -16.94
N LEU A 8 31.56 -1.55 -17.69
CA LEU A 8 30.64 -0.47 -17.32
C LEU A 8 29.18 -0.93 -17.27
N ILE A 9 28.75 -1.76 -18.22
CA ILE A 9 27.39 -2.34 -18.24
C ILE A 9 27.19 -3.30 -17.06
N GLY A 10 28.19 -4.12 -16.72
CA GLY A 10 28.14 -5.01 -15.55
C GLY A 10 28.00 -4.24 -14.22
N ILE A 11 28.73 -3.13 -14.07
CA ILE A 11 28.65 -2.26 -12.88
C ILE A 11 27.29 -1.56 -12.79
N LEU A 12 26.70 -1.14 -13.92
CA LEU A 12 25.36 -0.53 -13.94
C LEU A 12 24.26 -1.54 -13.57
N CYS A 13 24.36 -2.79 -14.03
CA CYS A 13 23.38 -3.84 -13.72
C CYS A 13 23.41 -4.31 -12.25
N TRP A 14 24.51 -4.10 -11.53
CA TRP A 14 24.56 -4.39 -10.09
C TRP A 14 23.83 -3.37 -9.22
N GLN A 15 23.60 -2.16 -9.72
CA GLN A 15 22.94 -1.10 -8.95
C GLN A 15 21.42 -1.06 -9.13
N SER A 16 20.85 -1.86 -10.04
CA SER A 16 19.40 -1.92 -10.30
C SER A 16 18.66 -2.87 -9.37
N SER A 17 18.97 -2.82 -8.09
CA SER A 17 18.25 -3.55 -7.04
C SER A 17 17.58 -2.53 -6.11
N VAL A 18 16.51 -1.90 -6.59
CA VAL A 18 15.60 -1.12 -5.72
C VAL A 18 14.74 -2.14 -4.96
N TRP A 19 15.30 -2.72 -3.91
CA TRP A 19 14.48 -3.45 -2.94
C TRP A 19 13.77 -2.41 -2.08
N ALA A 20 12.47 -2.57 -1.88
CA ALA A 20 11.77 -1.83 -0.85
C ALA A 20 12.46 -2.18 0.48
N VAL A 21 13.25 -1.26 1.04
CA VAL A 21 14.10 -1.54 2.19
C VAL A 21 13.20 -1.89 3.37
N CYS A 22 13.19 -3.18 3.72
CA CYS A 22 12.47 -3.65 4.90
C CYS A 22 13.22 -3.18 6.15
N PRO A 23 12.53 -2.70 7.19
CA PRO A 23 13.17 -2.34 8.44
C PRO A 23 13.90 -3.55 9.06
N ALA A 24 15.10 -3.33 9.61
CA ALA A 24 15.84 -4.35 10.35
C ALA A 24 15.29 -4.51 11.79
N TRP A 25 14.01 -4.88 11.90
CA TRP A 25 13.33 -5.06 13.18
C TRP A 25 13.26 -6.52 13.61
N SER A 26 13.13 -6.75 14.92
CA SER A 26 12.75 -8.05 15.44
C SER A 26 11.29 -8.37 15.06
N PRO A 27 10.91 -9.66 14.94
CA PRO A 27 9.53 -10.04 14.64
C PRO A 27 8.51 -9.46 15.64
N ALA A 28 8.87 -9.41 16.93
CA ALA A 28 8.01 -8.84 17.97
C ALA A 28 7.73 -7.35 17.74
N ARG A 29 8.78 -6.56 17.42
CA ARG A 29 8.63 -5.14 17.12
C ARG A 29 7.83 -4.93 15.83
N ALA A 30 8.09 -5.73 14.80
CA ALA A 30 7.34 -5.64 13.56
C ALA A 30 5.83 -5.85 13.78
N GLN A 31 5.47 -6.85 14.58
CA GLN A 31 4.07 -7.10 14.92
C GLN A 31 3.42 -5.93 15.67
N GLU A 32 4.13 -5.34 16.64
CA GLU A 32 3.66 -4.19 17.40
C GLU A 32 3.39 -2.97 16.50
N GLU A 33 4.37 -2.61 15.65
CA GLU A 33 4.26 -1.45 14.77
C GLU A 33 3.20 -1.63 13.69
N ILE A 34 3.09 -2.85 13.12
CA ILE A 34 2.02 -3.21 12.17
C ILE A 34 0.65 -3.08 12.85
N SER A 35 0.48 -3.64 14.05
CA SER A 35 -0.81 -3.62 14.76
C SER A 35 -1.21 -2.19 15.14
N ARG A 36 -0.25 -1.39 15.61
CA ARG A 36 -0.48 0.02 15.94
C ARG A 36 -0.93 0.82 14.72
N LEU A 37 -0.23 0.69 13.61
CA LEU A 37 -0.57 1.42 12.38
C LEU A 37 -1.91 0.95 11.79
N GLN A 38 -2.19 -0.36 11.83
CA GLN A 38 -3.49 -0.92 11.44
C GLN A 38 -4.64 -0.31 12.25
N GLN A 39 -4.48 -0.21 13.58
CA GLN A 39 -5.50 0.36 14.45
C GLN A 39 -5.75 1.84 14.16
N GLN A 40 -4.69 2.62 13.91
CA GLN A 40 -4.84 4.05 13.57
C GLN A 40 -5.61 4.24 12.26
N ILE A 41 -5.25 3.49 11.21
CA ILE A 41 -5.94 3.58 9.92
C ILE A 41 -7.39 3.11 10.08
N LYS A 42 -7.65 2.05 10.86
CA LYS A 42 -9.02 1.59 11.17
C LYS A 42 -9.87 2.69 11.80
N GLN A 43 -9.32 3.43 12.76
CA GLN A 43 -10.02 4.54 13.42
C GLN A 43 -10.40 5.62 12.40
N TRP A 44 -9.45 6.06 11.57
CA TRP A 44 -9.73 7.04 10.52
C TRP A 44 -10.75 6.56 9.49
N ASP A 45 -10.71 5.28 9.12
CA ASP A 45 -11.73 4.69 8.24
C ASP A 45 -13.11 4.78 8.90
N ASP A 46 -13.23 4.41 10.18
CA ASP A 46 -14.49 4.47 10.92
C ASP A 46 -15.02 5.92 11.01
N ASP A 47 -14.16 6.90 11.32
CA ASP A 47 -14.53 8.32 11.42
C ASP A 47 -14.95 8.90 10.05
N TYR A 48 -14.24 8.53 8.99
CA TYR A 48 -14.57 8.95 7.63
C TYR A 48 -15.91 8.37 7.17
N TRP A 49 -16.09 7.06 7.30
CA TRP A 49 -17.28 6.37 6.78
C TRP A 49 -18.54 6.61 7.60
N LYS A 50 -18.43 6.78 8.93
CA LYS A 50 -19.59 6.95 9.82
C LYS A 50 -19.91 8.42 10.06
N GLU A 51 -18.90 9.27 10.18
CA GLU A 51 -19.07 10.66 10.62
C GLU A 51 -18.70 11.68 9.53
N GLY A 52 -18.12 11.25 8.40
CA GLY A 52 -17.65 12.15 7.34
C GLY A 52 -16.46 13.00 7.77
N LYS A 53 -15.75 12.61 8.84
CA LYS A 53 -14.62 13.35 9.38
C LYS A 53 -13.32 12.87 8.73
N SER A 54 -12.46 13.82 8.34
CA SER A 54 -11.11 13.54 7.86
C SER A 54 -10.11 14.25 8.76
N GLU A 55 -9.50 13.50 9.70
CA GLU A 55 -8.54 14.05 10.67
C GLU A 55 -7.16 14.34 10.05
N VAL A 56 -6.86 13.70 8.91
CA VAL A 56 -5.59 13.83 8.19
C VAL A 56 -5.85 14.03 6.71
N GLU A 57 -4.93 14.68 6.01
CA GLU A 57 -5.03 14.81 4.56
C GLU A 57 -4.93 13.45 3.86
N ASP A 58 -5.66 13.29 2.76
CA ASP A 58 -5.69 12.06 1.96
C ASP A 58 -4.28 11.55 1.60
N GLY A 59 -3.34 12.46 1.32
CA GLY A 59 -1.94 12.09 1.02
C GLY A 59 -1.20 11.45 2.18
N VAL A 60 -1.48 11.88 3.43
CA VAL A 60 -0.91 11.28 4.64
C VAL A 60 -1.50 9.89 4.86
N TYR A 61 -2.81 9.76 4.72
CA TYR A 61 -3.50 8.47 4.77
C TYR A 61 -2.94 7.49 3.74
N ASP A 62 -2.85 7.90 2.46
CA ASP A 62 -2.36 7.07 1.36
C ASP A 62 -0.90 6.62 1.61
N GLN A 63 -0.04 7.53 2.10
CA GLN A 63 1.35 7.20 2.45
C GLN A 63 1.45 6.17 3.58
N LEU A 64 0.68 6.35 4.65
CA LEU A 64 0.68 5.46 5.80
C LEU A 64 0.07 4.09 5.48
N SER A 65 -0.99 4.06 4.67
CA SER A 65 -1.58 2.83 4.14
C SER A 65 -0.58 2.05 3.29
N ALA A 66 0.13 2.73 2.38
CA ALA A 66 1.19 2.10 1.58
C ALA A 66 2.36 1.57 2.44
N ARG A 67 2.74 2.31 3.49
CA ARG A 67 3.76 1.87 4.46
C ARG A 67 3.32 0.62 5.21
N LEU A 68 2.08 0.56 5.65
CA LEU A 68 1.53 -0.64 6.27
C LEU A 68 1.60 -1.84 5.33
N THR A 69 1.16 -1.70 4.08
CA THR A 69 1.25 -2.76 3.07
C THR A 69 2.70 -3.17 2.80
N GLN A 70 3.66 -2.24 2.85
CA GLN A 70 5.08 -2.56 2.74
C GLN A 70 5.55 -3.41 3.92
N TRP A 71 5.23 -3.03 5.17
CA TRP A 71 5.63 -3.79 6.35
C TRP A 71 5.00 -5.18 6.39
N GLN A 72 3.72 -5.30 6.04
CA GLN A 72 3.06 -6.60 5.94
C GLN A 72 3.77 -7.54 4.97
N ARG A 73 4.19 -7.03 3.80
CA ARG A 73 5.01 -7.78 2.83
C ARG A 73 6.39 -8.15 3.37
N CYS A 74 7.04 -7.25 4.09
CA CYS A 74 8.37 -7.47 4.65
C CYS A 74 8.42 -8.58 5.70
N PHE A 75 7.38 -8.68 6.53
CA PHE A 75 7.37 -9.58 7.70
C PHE A 75 6.41 -10.77 7.54
N GLY A 76 5.80 -10.97 6.37
CA GLY A 76 4.89 -12.08 6.10
C GLY A 76 3.60 -12.03 6.92
N SER A 77 3.12 -10.82 7.23
CA SER A 77 1.85 -10.62 7.93
C SER A 77 0.69 -10.67 6.94
N GLU A 78 -0.44 -11.26 7.36
CA GLU A 78 -1.66 -11.31 6.57
C GLU A 78 -2.04 -9.90 6.07
N PRO A 79 -2.33 -9.75 4.75
CA PRO A 79 -2.84 -8.50 4.21
C PRO A 79 -4.05 -8.04 5.00
N ARG A 80 -4.18 -6.73 5.19
CA ARG A 80 -5.41 -6.17 5.76
C ARG A 80 -6.55 -6.52 4.81
N ASP A 81 -7.60 -7.13 5.32
CA ASP A 81 -8.86 -7.22 4.59
C ASP A 81 -9.32 -5.78 4.33
N VAL A 82 -9.40 -5.38 3.05
CA VAL A 82 -9.75 -4.01 2.67
C VAL A 82 -11.10 -3.73 3.29
N MET A 83 -11.09 -2.94 4.37
CA MET A 83 -12.22 -2.87 5.27
C MET A 83 -13.38 -2.27 4.49
N MET A 84 -14.37 -3.11 4.17
CA MET A 84 -15.57 -2.63 3.50
C MET A 84 -16.22 -1.58 4.40
N PRO A 85 -16.70 -0.47 3.83
CA PRO A 85 -17.44 0.51 4.61
C PRO A 85 -18.58 -0.20 5.35
N PRO A 86 -18.84 0.20 6.61
CA PRO A 86 -19.94 -0.38 7.37
C PRO A 86 -21.24 -0.26 6.56
N LEU A 87 -22.02 -1.35 6.51
CA LEU A 87 -23.33 -1.39 5.87
C LEU A 87 -24.32 -0.55 6.71
N ASN A 88 -24.24 0.77 6.58
CA ASN A 88 -25.08 1.71 7.31
C ASN A 88 -26.41 2.01 6.56
N GLY A 89 -26.68 1.32 5.45
CA GLY A 89 -27.88 1.49 4.64
C GLY A 89 -28.91 0.39 4.89
N ALA A 90 -30.18 0.77 5.07
CA ALA A 90 -31.29 -0.17 5.20
C ALA A 90 -31.84 -0.66 3.83
N VAL A 91 -31.41 -0.04 2.73
CA VAL A 91 -31.87 -0.34 1.38
C VAL A 91 -30.80 -1.14 0.64
N MET A 92 -31.16 -2.33 0.19
CA MET A 92 -30.32 -3.13 -0.69
C MET A 92 -30.28 -2.50 -2.07
N HIS A 93 -29.07 -2.17 -2.53
CA HIS A 93 -28.86 -1.69 -3.90
C HIS A 93 -28.86 -2.90 -4.88
N PRO A 94 -29.48 -2.77 -6.07
CA PRO A 94 -29.54 -3.85 -7.06
C PRO A 94 -28.17 -4.14 -7.70
N VAL A 95 -27.21 -3.23 -7.56
CA VAL A 95 -25.83 -3.33 -8.06
C VAL A 95 -24.88 -3.03 -6.90
N ALA A 96 -23.83 -3.84 -6.76
CA ALA A 96 -22.83 -3.66 -5.71
C ALA A 96 -22.07 -2.33 -5.89
N HIS A 97 -22.06 -1.51 -4.85
CA HIS A 97 -21.23 -0.31 -4.81
C HIS A 97 -19.79 -0.71 -4.51
N THR A 98 -18.90 -0.50 -5.47
CA THR A 98 -17.48 -0.84 -5.34
C THR A 98 -16.63 0.42 -5.39
N GLY A 99 -15.42 0.35 -4.80
CA GLY A 99 -14.43 1.40 -4.96
C GLY A 99 -13.72 1.35 -6.31
N VAL A 100 -12.82 2.30 -6.54
CA VAL A 100 -11.96 2.34 -7.73
C VAL A 100 -10.53 1.93 -7.35
N ARG A 101 -9.92 1.04 -8.13
CA ARG A 101 -8.50 0.69 -7.96
C ARG A 101 -7.62 1.85 -8.42
N LYS A 102 -6.91 2.49 -7.48
CA LYS A 102 -5.91 3.53 -7.79
C LYS A 102 -4.68 2.89 -8.48
N MET A 103 -4.25 3.44 -9.62
CA MET A 103 -3.01 3.03 -10.28
C MET A 103 -1.84 3.81 -9.70
N VAL A 104 -0.71 3.13 -9.46
CA VAL A 104 0.46 3.73 -8.80
C VAL A 104 1.16 4.78 -9.67
N ASP A 105 1.12 4.62 -11.00
CA ASP A 105 1.75 5.54 -11.94
C ASP A 105 1.17 5.40 -13.37
N LYS A 106 1.69 6.23 -14.29
CA LYS A 106 1.30 6.25 -15.71
C LYS A 106 1.61 4.94 -16.43
N ASN A 107 2.66 4.21 -16.03
CA ASN A 107 3.04 2.96 -16.68
C ASN A 107 2.06 1.84 -16.30
N ALA A 108 1.72 1.73 -15.00
CA ALA A 108 0.70 0.82 -14.50
C ALA A 108 -0.67 1.08 -15.14
N LEU A 109 -1.04 2.35 -15.28
CA LEU A 109 -2.26 2.74 -15.99
C LEU A 109 -2.22 2.32 -17.48
N SER A 110 -1.10 2.59 -18.16
CA SER A 110 -0.93 2.23 -19.58
C SER A 110 -0.96 0.72 -19.82
N LEU A 111 -0.46 -0.07 -18.87
CA LEU A 111 -0.55 -1.52 -18.92
C LEU A 111 -2.01 -1.98 -18.77
N TRP A 112 -2.71 -1.48 -17.75
CA TRP A 112 -4.11 -1.82 -17.51
C TRP A 112 -5.03 -1.49 -18.70
N MET A 113 -4.79 -0.38 -19.40
CA MET A 113 -5.60 -0.01 -20.58
C MET A 113 -5.40 -0.93 -21.80
N ARG A 114 -4.36 -1.77 -21.81
CA ARG A 114 -4.10 -2.71 -22.92
C ARG A 114 -4.62 -4.12 -22.65
N GLU A 115 -5.01 -4.40 -21.40
CA GLU A 115 -5.69 -5.64 -21.00
C GLU A 115 -7.19 -5.54 -21.27
#